data_AF-A0A502Y6U0-F1
#
_entry.id   AF-A0A502Y6U0-F1
#
_cell.length_a   1.000
_cell.length_b   1.000
_cell.length_c   1.000
_cell.angle_alpha   90.00
_cell.angle_beta   90.00
_cell.angle_gamma   90.00
#
_symmetry.space_group_name_H-M   'P 1'
#
loop_
_entity.id
_entity.type
_entity.pdbx_description
1 polymer ?
#
loop_
_entity_poly.entity_id
_entity_poly.type
_entity_poly.pdbx_seq_one_letter_code
_entity_poly.pdbx_strand_id
1 'polypeptide(L)'
;MFSWKGTWRNQYGSVVVIEDDSDGLIRGVFKTALPDSSFSGMEVPLHGAAHGDVIGFTSAASGKTGPAAVSYTGIFRDGKMEMLWHTVAGMALSADAEGEPAKLTQVGTWRAFGTSLDTFERVD
;
A
#
# COMPACT_ATOMS: atom_id res chain seq x y z
N MET A 1 -10.62 22.96 8.58
CA MET A 1 -10.92 21.57 8.19
C MET A 1 -9.57 20.89 7.96
N PHE A 2 -9.34 19.73 8.56
CA PHE A 2 -8.12 18.98 8.32
C PHE A 2 -8.09 18.52 6.86
N SER A 3 -6.94 18.64 6.20
CA SER A 3 -6.76 18.20 4.81
C SER A 3 -5.81 17.03 4.75
N TRP A 4 -6.24 15.96 4.10
CA TRP A 4 -5.45 14.77 3.81
C TRP A 4 -4.57 14.96 2.58
N LYS A 5 -4.99 15.84 1.66
CA LYS A 5 -4.26 16.16 0.43
C LYS A 5 -2.80 16.53 0.70
N GLY A 6 -1.88 15.95 -0.06
CA GLY A 6 -0.44 16.15 0.08
C GLY A 6 0.37 14.88 -0.13
N THR A 7 1.68 15.01 0.05
CA THR A 7 2.63 13.90 -0.04
C THR A 7 2.97 13.39 1.34
N TRP A 8 2.94 12.08 1.51
CA TRP A 8 3.19 11.40 2.77
C TRP A 8 4.20 10.29 2.56
N ARG A 9 5.16 10.15 3.47
CA ARG A 9 6.22 9.14 3.38
C ARG A 9 6.26 8.31 4.65
N ASN A 10 6.32 6.99 4.49
CA ASN A 10 6.44 6.07 5.64
C ASN A 10 7.89 5.83 6.08
N GLN A 11 8.06 5.07 7.16
CA GLN A 11 9.35 4.70 7.74
C GLN A 11 10.28 3.92 6.80
N TYR A 12 9.74 3.33 5.73
CA TYR A 12 10.51 2.61 4.70
C TYR A 12 10.82 3.47 3.48
N GLY A 13 10.34 4.71 3.43
CA GLY A 13 10.48 5.61 2.28
C GLY A 13 9.42 5.44 1.20
N SER A 14 8.40 4.59 1.41
CA SER A 14 7.25 4.49 0.50
C SER A 14 6.43 5.78 0.57
N VAL A 15 5.83 6.17 -0.55
CA VAL A 15 5.13 7.45 -0.69
C VAL A 15 3.66 7.23 -1.06
N VAL A 16 2.80 7.98 -0.40
CA VAL A 16 1.39 8.17 -0.73
C VAL A 16 1.21 9.63 -1.12
N VAL A 17 0.69 9.88 -2.31
CA VAL A 17 0.26 11.22 -2.74
C VAL A 17 -1.25 11.22 -2.77
N ILE A 18 -1.87 12.04 -1.93
CA ILE A 18 -3.32 12.28 -1.95
C ILE A 18 -3.55 13.54 -2.77
N GLU A 19 -4.27 13.40 -3.88
CA GLU A 19 -4.53 14.46 -4.86
C GLU A 19 -5.91 15.09 -4.66
N ASP A 20 -6.86 14.30 -4.16
CA ASP A 20 -8.23 14.69 -3.88
C ASP A 20 -8.64 14.14 -2.50
N ASP A 21 -9.13 15.03 -1.64
CA ASP A 21 -9.73 14.75 -0.34
C ASP A 21 -11.13 15.40 -0.20
N SER A 22 -11.75 15.80 -1.31
CA SER A 22 -13.02 16.53 -1.33
C SER A 22 -14.19 15.64 -0.87
N ASP A 23 -15.06 16.21 -0.03
CA ASP A 23 -16.26 15.54 0.49
C ASP A 23 -15.99 14.16 1.15
N GLY A 24 -14.78 13.96 1.67
CA GLY A 24 -14.35 12.71 2.28
C GLY A 24 -13.95 11.61 1.28
N LEU A 25 -13.94 11.88 -0.03
CA LEU A 25 -13.37 10.98 -1.04
C LEU A 25 -11.85 11.10 -1.06
N ILE A 26 -11.14 9.98 -1.06
CA ILE A 26 -9.67 9.96 -1.19
C ILE A 26 -9.28 9.41 -2.56
N ARG A 27 -8.49 10.17 -3.32
CA ARG A 27 -7.83 9.70 -4.55
C ARG A 27 -6.37 10.13 -4.60
N GLY A 28 -5.56 9.32 -5.28
CA GLY A 28 -4.20 9.67 -5.62
C GLY A 28 -3.38 8.46 -6.02
N VAL A 29 -2.12 8.41 -5.61
CA VAL A 29 -1.18 7.35 -5.99
C VAL A 29 -0.34 6.85 -4.82
N PHE A 30 0.05 5.58 -4.90
CA PHE A 30 0.95 4.90 -3.98
C PHE A 30 2.20 4.40 -4.72
N LYS A 31 3.37 4.63 -4.13
CA LYS A 31 4.65 4.13 -4.59
C LYS A 31 5.40 3.48 -3.43
N THR A 32 5.65 2.18 -3.55
CA THR A 32 6.45 1.46 -2.55
C THR A 32 7.94 1.68 -2.74
N ALA A 33 8.68 1.79 -1.64
CA ALA A 33 10.14 1.76 -1.61
C ALA A 33 10.70 0.34 -1.43
N LEU A 34 9.84 -0.64 -1.10
CA LEU A 34 10.25 -2.01 -0.82
C LEU A 34 10.51 -2.75 -2.14
N PRO A 35 11.72 -3.26 -2.38
CA PRO A 35 12.08 -3.90 -3.66
C PRO A 35 11.39 -5.26 -3.89
N ASP A 36 11.02 -5.93 -2.79
CA ASP A 36 10.31 -7.20 -2.72
C ASP A 36 8.78 -7.06 -2.79
N SER A 37 8.26 -5.83 -2.79
CA SER A 37 6.83 -5.59 -3.00
C SER A 37 6.40 -5.94 -4.42
N SER A 38 5.15 -6.43 -4.56
CA SER A 38 4.51 -6.67 -5.86
C SER A 38 4.45 -5.41 -6.73
N PHE A 39 4.36 -4.23 -6.10
CA PHE A 39 4.30 -2.92 -6.78
C PHE A 39 5.66 -2.21 -6.86
N SER A 40 6.77 -2.90 -6.59
CA SER A 40 8.10 -2.30 -6.65
C SER A 40 8.41 -1.72 -8.04
N GLY A 41 8.82 -0.45 -8.07
CA GLY A 41 9.09 0.31 -9.29
C GLY A 41 7.84 0.88 -9.98
N MET A 42 6.65 0.69 -9.39
CA MET A 42 5.38 1.15 -9.94
C MET A 42 4.82 2.34 -9.15
N GLU A 43 4.02 3.14 -9.84
CA GLU A 43 3.07 4.07 -9.25
C GLU A 43 1.66 3.50 -9.48
N VAL A 44 0.92 3.27 -8.40
CA VAL A 44 -0.36 2.57 -8.43
C VAL A 44 -1.46 3.50 -7.93
N PRO A 45 -2.59 3.65 -8.64
CA PRO A 45 -3.68 4.49 -8.17
C PRO A 45 -4.23 3.97 -6.83
N LEU A 46 -4.63 4.88 -5.97
CA LEU A 46 -5.36 4.59 -4.73
C LEU A 46 -6.73 5.29 -4.75
N HIS A 47 -7.70 4.62 -4.13
CA HIS A 47 -9.05 5.14 -3.94
C HIS A 47 -9.51 4.81 -2.52
N GLY A 48 -10.24 5.71 -1.88
CA GLY A 48 -10.64 5.55 -0.49
C GLY A 48 -11.65 6.57 0.00
N ALA A 49 -11.79 6.62 1.31
CA ALA A 49 -12.63 7.58 2.01
C ALA A 49 -12.01 8.00 3.34
N ALA A 50 -12.38 9.19 3.81
CA ALA A 50 -11.99 9.73 5.10
C ALA A 50 -13.17 10.42 5.79
N HIS A 51 -13.18 10.41 7.11
CA HIS A 51 -14.15 11.12 7.93
C HIS A 51 -13.50 11.60 9.22
N GLY A 52 -13.48 12.92 9.45
CA GLY A 52 -12.76 13.48 10.61
C GLY A 52 -11.26 13.15 10.54
N ASP A 53 -10.74 12.50 11.59
CA ASP A 53 -9.34 12.10 11.73
C ASP A 53 -9.07 10.65 11.30
N VAL A 54 -10.05 9.92 10.76
CA VAL A 54 -9.86 8.55 10.24
C VAL A 54 -9.92 8.50 8.72
N ILE A 55 -9.14 7.57 8.14
CA ILE A 55 -8.97 7.40 6.70
C ILE A 55 -8.83 5.93 6.34
N GLY A 56 -9.28 5.54 5.15
CA GLY A 56 -8.94 4.27 4.53
C GLY A 56 -8.87 4.37 3.02
N PHE A 57 -7.92 3.67 2.40
CA PHE A 57 -7.76 3.63 0.95
C PHE A 57 -7.12 2.32 0.48
N THR A 58 -7.33 1.99 -0.79
CA THR A 58 -6.86 0.76 -1.40
C THR A 58 -6.20 1.03 -2.75
N SER A 59 -5.09 0.35 -3.00
CA SER A 59 -4.46 0.23 -4.31
C SER A 59 -4.55 -1.22 -4.79
N ALA A 60 -4.95 -1.43 -6.04
CA ALA A 60 -5.00 -2.75 -6.66
C ALA A 60 -4.55 -2.66 -8.13
N ALA A 61 -3.66 -3.55 -8.54
CA ALA A 61 -3.11 -3.59 -9.90
C ALA A 61 -2.47 -4.96 -10.19
N SER A 62 -2.09 -5.18 -11.45
CA SER A 62 -1.18 -6.28 -11.80
C SER A 62 0.26 -5.88 -11.47
N GLY A 63 0.84 -6.50 -10.44
CA GLY A 63 2.23 -6.30 -10.06
C GLY A 63 3.16 -7.36 -10.66
N LYS A 64 4.38 -7.47 -10.13
CA LYS A 64 5.44 -8.36 -10.63
C LYS A 64 5.04 -9.83 -10.73
N THR A 65 4.19 -10.30 -9.83
CA THR A 65 3.74 -11.70 -9.75
C THR A 65 2.29 -11.89 -10.19
N GLY A 66 1.62 -10.85 -10.67
CA GLY A 66 0.20 -10.89 -11.04
C GLY A 66 -0.66 -9.96 -10.18
N PRO A 67 -1.99 -10.18 -10.14
CA PRO A 67 -2.90 -9.31 -9.40
C PRO A 67 -2.55 -9.26 -7.91
N ALA A 68 -2.44 -8.04 -7.39
CA ALA A 68 -2.23 -7.77 -5.97
C ALA A 68 -3.04 -6.56 -5.53
N ALA A 69 -3.29 -6.47 -4.23
CA ALA A 69 -3.90 -5.31 -3.59
C ALA A 69 -3.23 -5.00 -2.25
N VAL A 70 -3.26 -3.74 -1.86
CA VAL A 70 -2.96 -3.29 -0.50
C VAL A 70 -4.06 -2.33 -0.05
N SER A 71 -4.61 -2.55 1.13
CA SER A 71 -5.57 -1.66 1.77
C SER A 71 -4.98 -1.13 3.06
N TYR A 72 -5.12 0.17 3.27
CA TYR A 72 -4.73 0.87 4.49
C TYR A 72 -5.97 1.39 5.19
N THR A 73 -5.97 1.34 6.51
CA THR A 73 -6.95 2.01 7.38
C THR A 73 -6.20 2.60 8.56
N GLY A 74 -6.51 3.83 8.94
CA GLY A 74 -5.76 4.48 10.00
C GLY A 74 -6.39 5.75 10.54
N ILE A 75 -5.60 6.44 11.34
CA ILE A 75 -5.97 7.62 12.10
C ILE A 75 -4.86 8.66 12.05
N PHE A 76 -5.23 9.94 12.06
CA PHE A 76 -4.29 11.04 12.18
C PHE A 76 -4.01 11.36 13.66
N ARG A 77 -2.77 11.19 14.11
CA ARG A 77 -2.32 11.49 15.48
C ARG A 77 -0.96 12.14 15.46
N ASP A 78 -0.79 13.18 16.27
CA ASP A 78 0.49 13.87 16.50
C ASP A 78 1.25 14.26 15.21
N GLY A 79 0.51 14.69 14.18
CA GLY A 79 1.08 15.11 12.90
C GLY A 79 1.31 13.98 11.89
N LYS A 80 0.96 12.74 12.23
CA LYS A 80 1.25 11.52 11.43
C LYS A 80 -0.01 10.76 11.06
N MET A 81 0.04 10.02 9.96
CA MET A 81 -0.96 9.00 9.65
C MET A 81 -0.47 7.65 10.18
N GLU A 82 -1.15 7.15 11.22
CA GLU A 82 -0.89 5.84 11.81
C GLU A 82 -1.80 4.81 11.14
N MET A 83 -1.24 3.89 10.37
CA MET A 83 -1.99 3.06 9.43
C MET A 83 -1.74 1.56 9.67
N LEU A 84 -2.82 0.80 9.83
CA LEU A 84 -2.80 -0.65 9.63
C LEU A 84 -2.97 -0.93 8.15
N TRP A 85 -2.25 -1.92 7.61
CA TRP A 85 -2.45 -2.37 6.25
C TRP A 85 -2.68 -3.87 6.14
N HIS A 86 -3.34 -4.26 5.05
CA HIS A 86 -3.47 -5.64 4.62
C HIS A 86 -3.11 -5.75 3.14
N THR A 87 -2.26 -6.71 2.80
CA THR A 87 -1.94 -7.05 1.41
C THR A 87 -2.64 -8.34 1.00
N VAL A 88 -2.96 -8.45 -0.29
CA VAL A 88 -3.46 -9.68 -0.92
C VAL A 88 -2.67 -9.92 -2.20
N ALA A 89 -2.05 -11.10 -2.33
CA ALA A 89 -1.42 -11.56 -3.56
C ALA A 89 -1.53 -13.09 -3.66
N GLY A 90 -2.20 -13.58 -4.70
CA GLY A 90 -2.42 -15.02 -4.90
C GLY A 90 -1.23 -15.78 -5.52
N MET A 91 -0.22 -15.04 -5.98
CA MET A 91 0.92 -15.59 -6.73
C MET A 91 2.24 -15.10 -6.15
N ALA A 92 3.23 -15.99 -6.07
CA ALA A 92 4.58 -15.68 -5.63
C ALA A 92 5.62 -16.33 -6.56
N LEU A 93 6.82 -15.76 -6.61
CA LEU A 93 7.97 -16.43 -7.18
C LEU A 93 8.51 -17.45 -6.16
N SER A 94 8.64 -18.71 -6.58
CA SER A 94 9.20 -19.78 -5.76
C SER A 94 10.20 -20.61 -6.57
N ALA A 95 11.28 -21.03 -5.94
CA ALA A 95 12.23 -22.00 -6.47
C ALA A 95 12.28 -23.22 -5.55
N ASP A 96 12.58 -24.40 -6.11
CA ASP A 96 12.67 -25.65 -5.36
C ASP A 96 13.93 -25.71 -4.48
N ALA A 97 14.98 -25.00 -4.87
CA ALA A 97 16.25 -24.85 -4.14
C ALA A 97 16.95 -23.52 -4.49
N GLU A 98 17.93 -23.13 -3.68
CA GLU A 98 18.80 -21.99 -3.98
C GLU A 98 19.60 -22.23 -5.27
N GLY A 99 19.66 -21.23 -6.14
CA GLY A 99 20.32 -21.32 -7.45
C GLY A 99 19.45 -21.84 -8.59
N GLU A 100 18.27 -22.42 -8.29
CA GLU A 100 17.32 -22.87 -9.32
C GLU A 100 16.45 -21.71 -9.84
N PRO A 101 15.99 -21.76 -11.12
CA PRO A 101 15.09 -20.75 -11.66
C PRO A 101 13.77 -20.67 -10.90
N ALA A 102 13.41 -19.47 -10.46
CA ALA A 102 12.11 -19.23 -9.84
C ALA A 102 10.97 -19.35 -10.85
N LYS A 103 9.85 -19.91 -10.40
CA LYS A 103 8.61 -20.03 -11.16
C LYS A 103 7.49 -19.31 -10.44
N LEU A 104 6.53 -18.81 -11.21
CA LEU A 104 5.34 -18.20 -10.67
C LEU A 104 4.39 -19.30 -10.19
N THR A 105 4.06 -19.29 -8.90
CA THR A 105 3.26 -20.33 -8.26
C THR A 105 2.09 -19.72 -7.52
N GLN A 106 0.91 -20.32 -7.67
CA GLN A 106 -0.23 -19.96 -6.85
C GLN A 106 0.02 -20.40 -5.42
N VAL A 107 -0.08 -19.48 -4.47
CA VAL A 107 0.09 -19.79 -3.05
C VAL A 107 -1.23 -20.27 -2.45
N GLY A 108 -1.14 -21.08 -1.39
CA GLY A 108 -2.31 -21.42 -0.58
C GLY A 108 -2.92 -20.16 0.03
N THR A 109 -4.24 -20.11 0.18
CA THR A 109 -5.00 -18.92 0.64
C THR A 109 -4.42 -18.29 1.90
N TRP A 110 -3.99 -19.09 2.87
CA TRP A 110 -3.41 -18.59 4.12
C TRP A 110 -2.08 -17.84 3.96
N ARG A 111 -1.35 -18.05 2.84
CA ARG A 111 -0.14 -17.29 2.47
C ARG A 111 -0.42 -16.06 1.61
N ALA A 112 -1.64 -15.93 1.09
CA ALA A 112 -1.97 -14.85 0.17
C ALA A 112 -2.15 -13.50 0.87
N PHE A 113 -2.23 -13.48 2.20
CA PHE A 113 -2.49 -12.29 3.00
C PHE A 113 -1.27 -11.88 3.82
N GLY A 114 -1.02 -10.59 3.89
CA GLY A 114 -0.06 -9.99 4.82
C GLY A 114 -0.72 -8.85 5.60
N THR A 115 -0.21 -8.54 6.79
CA THR A 115 -0.63 -7.37 7.56
C THR A 115 0.51 -6.83 8.40
N SER A 116 0.56 -5.51 8.54
CA SER A 116 1.46 -4.81 9.46
C SER A 116 0.99 -3.37 9.64
N LEU A 117 1.82 -2.56 10.29
CA LEU A 117 1.60 -1.15 10.53
C LEU A 117 2.64 -0.31 9.76
N ASP A 118 2.19 0.85 9.29
CA ASP A 118 3.03 1.91 8.75
C ASP A 118 2.67 3.25 9.41
N THR A 119 3.69 4.07 9.64
CA THR A 119 3.53 5.44 10.09
C THR A 119 3.99 6.37 8.98
N PHE A 120 3.10 7.21 8.48
CA PHE A 120 3.42 8.18 7.43
C PHE A 120 3.54 9.60 7.99
N GLU A 121 4.61 10.27 7.60
CA GLU A 121 4.85 11.68 7.88
C GLU A 121 4.65 12.50 6.61
N ARG A 122 4.13 13.72 6.77
CA ARG A 122 3.93 14.62 5.64
C ARG A 122 5.29 15.11 5.14
N VAL A 123 5.43 15.17 3.82
CA VAL A 123 6.63 15.69 3.14
C VAL A 123 6.21 16.95 2.40
N ASP A 124 6.92 18.05 2.66
CA ASP A 124 6.77 19.32 1.95
C ASP A 124 7.28 19.22 0.50
#